data_AF-S5ZYT6-F1
#
_entry.id   AF-S5ZYT6-F1
#
_cell.length_a   1.000
_cell.length_b   1.000
_cell.length_c   1.000
_cell.angle_alpha   90.00
_cell.angle_beta   90.00
_cell.angle_gamma   90.00
#
_symmetry.space_group_name_H-M   'P 1'
#
loop_
_entity.id
_entity.type
_entity.pdbx_description
1 polymer ?
#
loop_
_entity_poly.entity_id
_entity_poly.type
_entity_poly.pdbx_seq_one_letter_code
_entity_poly.pdbx_strand_id
1 'polypeptide(L)' 'MVVGTPSRIADFNKFENNGITVYVKKGTPCPSGTLTILIGTFLWFEKLMVEGMTN' A
#
# COMPACT_ATOMS: atom_id res chain seq x y z
N MET A 1 13.61 -1.33 -14.65
CA MET A 1 12.19 -1.26 -14.23
C MET A 1 12.11 -1.83 -12.82
N VAL A 2 11.56 -1.10 -11.85
CA VAL A 2 11.37 -1.62 -10.49
C VAL A 2 10.11 -2.49 -10.52
N VAL A 3 10.28 -3.79 -10.25
CA VAL A 3 9.17 -4.76 -10.18
C VAL A 3 8.15 -4.25 -9.17
N GLY A 4 6.88 -4.15 -9.57
CA GLY A 4 5.78 -3.71 -8.68
C GLY A 4 5.39 -2.22 -8.76
N THR A 5 6.00 -1.42 -9.65
CA THR A 5 5.56 -0.03 -9.87
C THR A 5 4.39 0.03 -10.87
N PRO A 6 3.24 0.66 -10.56
CA PRO A 6 2.12 0.81 -11.49
C PRO A 6 2.53 1.59 -12.74
N SER A 7 2.00 1.20 -13.91
CA SER A 7 2.27 1.87 -15.19
C SER A 7 1.74 3.31 -15.25
N ARG A 8 0.73 3.64 -14.44
CA ARG A 8 0.12 4.98 -14.34
C ARG A 8 0.18 5.52 -12.92
N ILE A 9 1.38 5.91 -12.47
CA ILE A 9 1.61 6.40 -11.09
C ILE A 9 0.68 7.57 -10.71
N ALA A 10 0.27 8.41 -11.68
CA ALA A 10 -0.64 9.53 -11.45
C ALA A 10 -2.02 9.11 -10.90
N ASP A 11 -2.45 7.86 -11.15
CA ASP A 11 -3.73 7.31 -10.68
C ASP A 11 -3.63 6.79 -9.23
N PHE A 12 -2.45 6.85 -8.61
CA PHE A 12 -2.18 6.31 -7.29
C PHE A 12 -1.66 7.40 -6.34
N ASN A 13 -1.96 7.24 -5.06
CA ASN A 13 -1.27 7.92 -3.97
C ASN A 13 -0.08 7.05 -3.57
N LYS A 14 1.11 7.65 -3.46
CA LYS A 14 2.35 6.98 -3.07
C LYS A 14 2.63 7.23 -1.59
N PHE A 15 2.90 6.16 -0.84
CA PHE A 15 3.37 6.20 0.54
C PHE A 15 4.68 5.44 0.63
N GLU A 16 5.67 5.98 1.34
CA GLU A 16 6.98 5.34 1.49
C GLU A 16 7.31 5.23 2.97
N ASN A 17 7.60 4.01 3.43
CA ASN A 17 7.96 3.74 4.81
C ASN A 17 9.00 2.62 4.86
N ASN A 18 10.14 2.88 5.53
CA ASN A 18 11.22 1.92 5.74
C ASN A 18 11.72 1.20 4.46
N GLY A 19 11.82 1.92 3.34
CA GLY A 19 12.24 1.37 2.05
C GLY A 19 11.14 0.65 1.25
N ILE A 20 9.94 0.51 1.82
CA ILE A 20 8.77 -0.06 1.15
C ILE A 20 7.91 1.07 0.60
N THR A 21 7.67 1.02 -0.71
CA THR A 21 6.74 1.93 -1.39
C THR A 21 5.39 1.25 -1.57
N VAL A 22 4.34 1.90 -1.08
CA VAL A 22 2.95 1.46 -1.23
C VAL A 22 2.21 2.42 -2.17
N TYR A 23 1.55 1.85 -3.18
CA TYR A 23 0.72 2.59 -4.12
C TYR A 23 -0.76 2.28 -3.87
N VAL A 24 -1.54 3.29 -3.51
CA VAL A 24 -2.99 3.16 -3.27
C VAL A 24 -3.73 3.84 -4.40
N LYS A 25 -4.58 3.12 -5.14
CA LYS A 25 -5.32 3.68 -6.26
C LYS A 25 -6.27 4.78 -5.77
N LYS A 26 -6.28 5.94 -6.43
CA LYS A 26 -7.20 7.03 -6.11
C LYS A 26 -8.65 6.57 -6.35
N GLY A 27 -9.55 6.97 -5.45
CA GLY A 27 -10.95 6.53 -5.50
C GLY A 27 -11.19 5.10 -4.99
N THR A 28 -10.18 4.43 -4.42
CA THR A 28 -10.42 3.18 -3.71
C THR A 28 -11.36 3.44 -2.53
N PRO A 29 -12.50 2.72 -2.43
CA PRO A 29 -13.42 2.90 -1.32
C PRO A 29 -12.74 2.50 -0.01
N CYS A 30 -12.77 3.40 0.96
CA CYS A 30 -12.28 3.20 2.31
C CYS A 30 -13.43 3.54 3.26
N PRO A 31 -14.25 2.54 3.69
CA PRO A 31 -15.45 2.80 4.48
C PRO A 31 -15.17 3.48 5.82
N SER A 32 -13.99 3.22 6.40
CA SER A 32 -13.51 3.83 7.65
C SER A 32 -12.96 5.24 7.45
N GLY A 33 -12.81 5.72 6.21
CA GLY A 33 -12.15 6.99 5.87
C GLY A 33 -10.63 7.02 6.13
N THR A 34 -10.11 6.06 6.89
CA THR A 34 -8.69 5.89 7.19
C THR A 34 -8.23 4.51 6.74
N LEU A 35 -7.18 4.51 5.92
CA LEU A 35 -6.48 3.31 5.49
C LEU A 35 -5.24 3.12 6.38
N THR A 36 -5.22 2.03 7.14
CA THR A 36 -4.07 1.69 7.98
C THR A 36 -3.25 0.63 7.27
N ILE A 37 -1.99 0.97 6.94
CA ILE A 37 -1.04 0.04 6.33
C ILE A 37 0.03 -0.28 7.37
N LEU A 38 0.08 -1.55 7.77
CA LEU A 38 1.07 -2.08 8.69
C LEU A 38 2.04 -2.96 7.92
N ILE A 39 3.33 -2.66 8.07
CA ILE A 39 4.42 -3.47 7.57
C ILE A 39 4.99 -4.22 8.77
N GLY A 40 4.80 -5.54 8.79
CA GLY A 40 5.43 -6.42 9.76
C GLY A 40 6.65 -7.10 9.13
N THR A 41 7.84 -6.79 9.60
CA THR A 41 9.06 -7.52 9.24
C THR A 41 9.20 -8.74 10.15
N PHE A 42 9.17 -9.94 9.57
CA PHE A 42 9.44 -11.21 10.26
C PHE A 42 10.82 -11.72 9.85
N LEU A 43 11.37 -12.67 10.61
CA LEU A 43 12.72 -13.22 10.40
C LEU A 43 12.98 -13.70 8.96
N TRP A 44 11.95 -14.14 8.24
CA TRP A 44 12.09 -14.79 6.93
C TRP A 44 11.22 -14.18 5.82
N PHE A 45 10.39 -13.18 6.14
CA PHE A 45 9.52 -12.52 5.16
C PHE A 45 8.95 -11.21 5.70
N GLU A 46 8.47 -10.37 4.80
CA GLU A 46 7.72 -9.17 5.14
C GLU A 46 6.23 -9.43 4.90
N LYS A 47 5.38 -8.96 5.82
CA LYS A 47 3.93 -9.03 5.67
C LYS A 47 3.36 -7.63 5.58
N LEU A 48 2.67 -7.36 4.48
CA LEU A 48 1.83 -6.18 4.34
C LEU A 48 0.43 -6.52 4.87
N MET A 49 -0.04 -5.79 5.87
CA MET A 49 -1.40 -5.87 6.38
C MET A 49 -2.10 -4.54 6.13
N VAL A 50 -3.25 -4.59 5.47
CA VAL A 50 -4.03 -3.40 5.11
C VAL A 50 -5.38 -3.52 5.77
N GLU A 51 -5.72 -2.55 6.61
CA GLU A 51 -7.00 -2.45 7.30
C GLU A 51 -7.76 -1.23 6.77
N GLY A 52 -9.08 -1.38 6.58
CA GLY A 52 -9.92 -0.31 6.05
C GLY A 52 -10.13 -0.35 4.52
N MET A 53 -9.67 -1.40 3.83
CA MET A 53 -10.12 -1.71 2.47
C MET A 53 -11.35 -2.63 2.52
N THR A 54 -12.37 -2.31 1.72
CA THR A 54 -13.44 -3.27 1.39
C THR A 54 -12.89 -4.38 0.51
N ASN A 55 -13.18 -5.63 0.87
CA ASN A 55 -13.01 -6.80 0.00
C ASN A 55 -13.85 -6.68 -1.27
#